data_AF-A0A942BLY3-F1
#
_entry.id   AF-A0A942BLY3-F1
#
_cell.length_a   1.000
_cell.length_b   1.000
_cell.length_c   1.000
_cell.angle_alpha   90.00
_cell.angle_beta   90.00
_cell.angle_gamma   90.00
#
_symmetry.space_group_name_H-M   'P 1'
#
loop_
_entity.id
_entity.type
_entity.pdbx_description
1 polymer ?
#
loop_
_entity_poly.entity_id
_entity_poly.type
_entity_poly.pdbx_seq_one_letter_code
_entity_poly.pdbx_strand_id
1 'polypeptide(L)'
;MLIAACIAVFPGFSPGFSPAKLLFFASLVGIWLYVTMGEAKAKQFHSPRLRDMWLQCKDRMKRFDEVMARVRKDKIVELEELPRTLARTSESVYAALRRADQVTFEILKSERGISHAMPPRLSVSHDPQSTELYRIADKNLAEYRQHYSAVMAGVQQAEAQAEVFKTTVDTLRIRLLGMRLAGRSPQMASAELLTTLAEAKLQMQAINSALDELDLGLYPKTIEVVSPTAGSESDQANDLGQSS
;
A
#
# COMPACT_ATOMS: atom_id res chain seq x y z
N MET A 1 2.92 -28.12 -12.55
CA MET A 1 3.01 -29.51 -13.03
C MET A 1 3.50 -30.49 -11.95
N LEU A 2 2.96 -30.41 -10.71
CA LEU A 2 3.23 -31.40 -9.65
C LEU A 2 1.93 -32.00 -9.07
N ILE A 3 0.77 -31.55 -9.56
CA ILE A 3 -0.56 -31.98 -9.10
C ILE A 3 -0.95 -33.35 -9.72
N ALA A 4 -0.36 -33.72 -10.87
CA ALA A 4 -0.66 -35.00 -11.53
C ALA A 4 0.11 -36.20 -10.96
N ALA A 5 1.11 -35.99 -10.08
CA ALA A 5 1.97 -37.06 -9.58
C ALA A 5 1.50 -37.70 -8.27
N CYS A 6 0.56 -37.08 -7.53
CA CYS A 6 0.10 -37.62 -6.24
C CYS A 6 -1.14 -38.50 -6.30
N ILE A 7 -1.83 -38.58 -7.45
CA ILE A 7 -3.03 -39.43 -7.61
C ILE A 7 -2.67 -40.84 -8.11
N ALA A 8 -1.46 -41.05 -8.62
CA ALA A 8 -1.05 -42.31 -9.27
C ALA A 8 -0.32 -43.33 -8.38
N VAL A 9 -0.38 -43.23 -7.04
CA VAL A 9 0.39 -44.11 -6.12
C VAL A 9 -0.47 -44.95 -5.16
N PHE A 10 -1.80 -45.04 -5.30
CA PHE A 10 -2.56 -46.01 -4.48
C PHE A 10 -3.69 -46.73 -5.23
N PRO A 11 -3.38 -47.79 -6.01
CA PRO A 11 -4.35 -48.81 -6.37
C PRO A 11 -4.54 -49.73 -5.15
N GLY A 12 -5.37 -49.32 -4.20
CA GLY A 12 -5.59 -50.12 -2.99
C GLY A 12 -6.26 -49.37 -1.84
N PHE A 13 -7.42 -48.76 -2.10
CA PHE A 13 -8.26 -48.21 -1.03
C PHE A 13 -8.96 -49.35 -0.29
N SER A 14 -8.23 -50.01 0.62
CA SER A 14 -8.77 -51.06 1.50
C SER A 14 -9.63 -50.42 2.60
N PRO A 15 -10.80 -51.01 2.96
CA PRO A 15 -11.72 -50.49 3.98
C PRO A 15 -11.21 -50.78 5.40
N GLY A 16 -10.05 -50.21 5.74
CA GLY A 16 -9.36 -50.40 7.03
C GLY A 16 -8.63 -49.13 7.48
N PHE A 17 -9.21 -47.96 7.25
CA PHE A 17 -8.61 -46.69 7.63
C PHE A 17 -8.73 -46.48 9.14
N SER A 18 -7.70 -46.88 9.90
CA SER A 18 -7.60 -46.59 11.33
C SER A 18 -7.64 -45.07 11.58
N PRO A 19 -8.35 -44.59 12.62
CA PRO A 19 -8.49 -43.14 12.90
C PRO A 19 -7.13 -42.42 13.06
N ALA A 20 -6.09 -43.14 13.51
CA ALA A 20 -4.73 -42.59 13.60
C ALA A 20 -4.15 -42.15 12.25
N LYS A 21 -4.46 -42.85 11.15
CA LYS A 21 -4.00 -42.49 9.80
C LYS A 21 -4.72 -41.24 9.28
N LEU A 22 -6.02 -41.09 9.57
CA LEU A 22 -6.78 -39.87 9.23
C LEU A 22 -6.23 -38.65 9.96
N LEU A 23 -5.94 -38.77 11.26
CA LEU A 23 -5.35 -37.68 12.03
C LEU A 23 -3.97 -37.28 11.53
N PHE A 24 -3.14 -38.24 11.13
CA PHE A 24 -1.82 -37.98 10.56
C PHE A 24 -1.91 -37.29 9.19
N PHE A 25 -2.82 -37.70 8.31
CA PHE A 25 -3.04 -37.00 7.04
C PHE A 25 -3.62 -35.60 7.24
N ALA A 26 -4.58 -35.44 8.17
CA ALA A 26 -5.16 -34.14 8.49
C ALA A 26 -4.12 -33.17 9.06
N SER A 27 -3.19 -33.65 9.91
CA SER A 27 -2.11 -32.81 10.45
C SER A 27 -1.10 -32.42 9.36
N LEU A 28 -0.74 -33.33 8.46
CA LEU A 28 0.12 -33.00 7.32
C LEU A 28 -0.52 -31.99 6.36
N VAL A 29 -1.80 -32.16 6.04
CA VAL A 29 -2.55 -31.19 5.23
C VAL A 29 -2.65 -29.84 5.95
N GLY A 30 -2.90 -29.84 7.27
CA GLY A 30 -2.92 -28.62 8.07
C GLY A 30 -1.58 -27.88 8.08
N ILE A 31 -0.46 -28.60 8.24
CA ILE A 31 0.89 -28.03 8.18
C ILE A 31 1.17 -27.50 6.77
N TRP A 32 0.80 -28.23 5.72
CA TRP A 32 1.01 -27.80 4.34
C TRP A 32 0.20 -26.54 4.00
N LEU A 33 -1.08 -26.49 4.38
CA LEU A 33 -1.92 -25.29 4.25
C LEU A 33 -1.33 -24.11 5.02
N TYR A 34 -0.85 -24.34 6.24
CA TYR A 34 -0.22 -23.31 7.06
C TYR A 34 1.05 -22.73 6.41
N VAL A 35 1.94 -23.60 5.90
CA VAL A 35 3.19 -23.19 5.23
C VAL A 35 2.90 -22.49 3.91
N THR A 36 2.00 -23.04 3.09
CA THR A 36 1.63 -22.45 1.79
C THR A 36 0.92 -21.12 1.92
N MET A 37 0.06 -20.93 2.94
CA MET A 37 -0.53 -19.63 3.23
C MET A 37 0.50 -18.62 3.74
N GLY A 38 1.49 -19.05 4.53
CA GLY A 38 2.59 -18.21 4.99
C GLY A 38 3.50 -17.74 3.85
N GLU A 39 3.86 -18.65 2.94
CA GLU A 39 4.66 -18.35 1.76
C GLU A 39 3.88 -17.55 0.70
N ALA A 40 2.59 -17.80 0.50
CA ALA A 40 1.75 -17.05 -0.41
C ALA A 40 1.63 -15.58 0.01
N LYS A 41 1.68 -15.27 1.32
CA LYS A 41 1.72 -13.89 1.83
C LYS A 41 3.11 -13.25 1.67
N ALA A 42 4.19 -14.02 1.75
CA ALA A 42 5.56 -13.50 1.59
C ALA A 42 5.97 -13.30 0.11
N LYS A 43 5.36 -14.06 -0.82
CA LYS A 43 5.57 -13.96 -2.28
C LYS A 43 4.72 -12.87 -2.97
N GLN A 44 4.01 -12.03 -2.21
CA GLN A 44 3.00 -11.10 -2.75
C GLN A 44 3.50 -9.71 -3.16
N PHE A 45 4.67 -9.29 -2.67
CA PHE A 45 5.24 -8.00 -3.06
C PHE A 45 6.02 -8.15 -4.37
N HIS A 46 5.66 -7.37 -5.38
CA HIS A 46 6.38 -7.29 -6.64
C HIS A 46 7.68 -6.49 -6.46
N SER A 47 7.64 -5.43 -5.65
CA SER A 47 8.78 -4.60 -5.31
C SER A 47 9.57 -5.17 -4.13
N PRO A 48 10.87 -5.49 -4.29
CA PRO A 48 11.70 -5.95 -3.19
C PRO A 48 11.84 -4.89 -2.08
N ARG A 49 11.75 -3.60 -2.44
CA ARG A 49 11.83 -2.47 -1.49
C ARG A 49 10.66 -2.47 -0.52
N LEU A 50 9.42 -2.52 -1.02
CA LEU A 50 8.22 -2.52 -0.19
C LEU A 50 8.12 -3.78 0.67
N ARG A 51 8.56 -4.92 0.13
CA ARG A 51 8.69 -6.16 0.89
C ARG A 51 9.63 -5.99 2.08
N ASP A 52 10.82 -5.44 1.85
CA ASP A 52 11.82 -5.23 2.90
C ASP A 52 11.30 -4.28 3.98
N MET A 53 10.64 -3.18 3.60
CA MET A 53 9.99 -2.28 4.55
C MET A 53 8.98 -3.00 5.45
N TRP A 54 8.12 -3.84 4.88
CA TRP A 54 7.18 -4.65 5.66
C TRP A 54 7.89 -5.65 6.59
N LEU A 55 8.93 -6.33 6.10
CA LEU A 55 9.71 -7.26 6.90
C LEU A 55 10.37 -6.56 8.09
N GLN A 56 10.86 -5.33 7.91
CA GLN A 56 11.37 -4.51 9.00
C GLN A 56 10.27 -4.17 10.01
N CYS A 57 9.08 -3.73 9.58
CA CYS A 57 7.95 -3.49 10.48
C CYS A 57 7.63 -4.73 11.33
N LYS A 58 7.55 -5.89 10.68
CA LYS A 58 7.27 -7.18 11.33
C LYS A 58 8.36 -7.59 12.33
N ASP A 59 9.63 -7.41 11.97
CA ASP A 59 10.75 -7.71 12.87
C ASP A 59 10.73 -6.81 14.11
N ARG A 60 10.49 -5.50 13.95
CA ARG A 60 10.39 -4.58 15.10
C ARG A 60 9.21 -4.90 16.01
N MET A 61 8.06 -5.26 15.43
CA MET A 61 6.89 -5.74 16.18
C MET A 61 7.22 -6.99 17.00
N LYS A 62 7.86 -7.99 16.40
CA LYS A 62 8.29 -9.20 17.11
C LYS A 62 9.22 -8.87 18.29
N ARG A 63 10.22 -8.01 18.08
CA ARG A 63 11.13 -7.58 19.15
C ARG A 63 10.41 -6.79 20.24
N PHE A 64 9.40 -6.00 19.88
CA PHE A 64 8.56 -5.30 20.84
C PHE A 64 7.75 -6.29 21.70
N ASP A 65 7.14 -7.30 21.08
CA ASP A 65 6.40 -8.36 21.80
C ASP A 65 7.30 -9.13 22.78
N GLU A 66 8.53 -9.44 22.37
CA GLU A 66 9.53 -10.08 23.23
C GLU A 66 9.88 -9.23 24.47
N VAL A 67 9.90 -7.90 24.32
CA VAL A 67 10.11 -6.97 25.45
C VAL A 67 8.85 -6.91 26.32
N MET A 68 7.67 -6.77 25.72
CA MET A 68 6.39 -6.71 26.43
C MET A 68 6.10 -7.96 27.26
N ALA A 69 6.50 -9.15 26.77
CA ALA A 69 6.38 -10.40 27.52
C ALA A 69 7.18 -10.42 28.83
N ARG A 70 8.21 -9.56 28.93
CA ARG A 70 9.12 -9.48 30.10
C ARG A 70 8.81 -8.29 31.01
N VAL A 71 7.90 -7.39 30.62
CA VAL A 71 7.47 -6.25 31.44
C VAL A 71 6.36 -6.70 32.39
N ARG A 72 6.43 -6.29 33.67
CA ARG A 72 5.35 -6.55 34.64
C ARG A 72 4.17 -5.63 34.32
N LYS A 73 3.05 -6.22 33.87
CA LYS A 73 1.86 -5.49 33.41
C LYS A 73 1.05 -4.90 34.57
N ASP A 74 1.22 -5.47 35.76
CA ASP A 74 0.48 -5.18 36.99
C ASP A 74 0.61 -3.73 37.49
N LYS A 75 1.54 -2.95 36.92
CA LYS A 75 1.81 -1.56 37.32
C LYS A 75 1.24 -0.50 36.37
N ILE A 76 0.83 -0.84 35.15
CA ILE A 76 0.38 0.14 34.15
C ILE A 76 -0.76 -0.45 33.32
N VAL A 77 -2.00 -0.02 33.62
CA VAL A 77 -3.22 -0.47 32.92
C VAL A 77 -3.15 -0.17 31.42
N GLU A 78 -2.61 0.98 31.02
CA GLU A 78 -2.51 1.37 29.61
C GLU A 78 -1.57 0.49 28.77
N LEU A 79 -0.67 -0.29 29.38
CA LEU A 79 0.20 -1.21 28.66
C LEU A 79 -0.55 -2.43 28.10
N GLU A 80 -1.75 -2.72 28.60
CA GLU A 80 -2.52 -3.89 28.16
C GLU A 80 -3.11 -3.69 26.75
N GLU A 81 -3.55 -2.47 26.44
CA GLU A 81 -4.17 -2.16 25.15
C GLU A 81 -3.14 -1.93 24.03
N LEU A 82 -1.94 -1.48 24.39
CA LEU A 82 -0.91 -1.06 23.44
C LEU A 82 -0.56 -2.13 22.38
N PRO A 83 -0.34 -3.42 22.72
CA PRO A 83 -0.06 -4.45 21.72
C PRO A 83 -1.19 -4.65 20.72
N ARG A 84 -2.45 -4.51 21.16
CA ARG A 84 -3.62 -4.64 20.28
C ARG A 84 -3.69 -3.48 19.30
N THR A 85 -3.44 -2.25 19.77
CA THR A 85 -3.39 -1.06 18.91
C THR A 85 -2.26 -1.19 17.89
N LEU A 86 -1.07 -1.59 18.33
CA LEU A 86 0.07 -1.82 17.44
C LEU A 86 -0.21 -2.90 16.40
N ALA A 87 -0.84 -4.01 16.77
CA ALA A 87 -1.23 -5.06 15.84
C ALA A 87 -2.18 -4.52 14.77
N ARG A 88 -3.24 -3.80 15.15
CA ARG A 88 -4.20 -3.19 14.21
C ARG A 88 -3.55 -2.17 13.28
N THR A 89 -2.69 -1.29 13.81
CA THR A 89 -1.95 -0.34 12.98
C THR A 89 -0.98 -1.06 12.05
N SER A 90 -0.33 -2.15 12.49
CA SER A 90 0.55 -2.95 11.63
C SER A 90 -0.20 -3.62 10.47
N GLU A 91 -1.43 -4.07 10.70
CA GLU A 91 -2.31 -4.61 9.65
C GLU A 91 -2.69 -3.53 8.63
N SER A 92 -2.98 -2.33 9.12
CA SER A 92 -3.29 -1.17 8.28
C SER A 92 -2.08 -0.76 7.42
N VAL A 93 -0.90 -0.69 8.02
CA VAL A 93 0.38 -0.43 7.31
C VAL A 93 0.67 -1.53 6.28
N TYR A 94 0.44 -2.80 6.61
CA TYR A 94 0.59 -3.90 5.65
C TYR A 94 -0.35 -3.74 4.45
N ALA A 95 -1.62 -3.46 4.69
CA ALA A 95 -2.61 -3.24 3.63
C ALA A 95 -2.20 -2.07 2.73
N ALA A 96 -1.75 -0.96 3.34
CA ALA A 96 -1.26 0.21 2.62
C ALA A 96 -0.06 -0.10 1.73
N LEU A 97 0.97 -0.75 2.28
CA LEU A 97 2.15 -1.15 1.52
C LEU A 97 1.79 -2.12 0.38
N ARG A 98 0.80 -3.01 0.59
CA ARG A 98 0.32 -3.90 -0.48
C ARG A 98 -0.40 -3.17 -1.60
N ARG A 99 -1.23 -2.18 -1.28
CA ARG A 99 -1.86 -1.32 -2.29
C ARG A 99 -0.80 -0.53 -3.06
N ALA A 100 0.15 0.08 -2.33
CA ALA A 100 1.27 0.81 -2.93
C ALA A 100 2.10 -0.07 -3.89
N ASP A 101 2.33 -1.34 -3.53
CA ASP A 101 3.01 -2.32 -4.37
C ASP A 101 2.23 -2.63 -5.65
N GLN A 102 0.91 -2.85 -5.55
CA GLN A 102 0.04 -3.09 -6.71
C GLN A 102 0.01 -1.90 -7.65
N VAL A 103 -0.16 -0.69 -7.11
CA VAL A 103 -0.15 0.56 -7.88
C VAL A 103 1.18 0.73 -8.59
N THR A 104 2.29 0.57 -7.88
CA THR A 104 3.64 0.67 -8.46
C THR A 104 3.83 -0.37 -9.56
N PHE A 105 3.38 -1.61 -9.35
CA PHE A 105 3.51 -2.67 -10.34
C PHE A 105 2.69 -2.38 -11.60
N GLU A 106 1.43 -1.98 -11.46
CA GLU A 106 0.56 -1.66 -12.61
C GLU A 106 1.10 -0.45 -13.37
N ILE A 107 1.58 0.60 -12.69
CA ILE A 107 2.24 1.75 -13.33
C ILE A 107 3.49 1.31 -14.09
N LEU A 108 4.38 0.54 -13.46
CA LEU A 108 5.61 0.07 -14.12
C LEU A 108 5.32 -0.84 -15.32
N LYS A 109 4.17 -1.51 -15.31
CA LYS A 109 3.71 -2.37 -16.40
C LYS A 109 3.08 -1.55 -17.53
N SER A 110 2.25 -0.55 -17.22
CA SER A 110 1.59 0.31 -18.20
C SER A 110 2.55 1.30 -18.86
N GLU A 111 3.50 1.84 -18.09
CA GLU A 111 4.47 2.84 -18.56
C GLU A 111 5.73 2.21 -19.18
N ARG A 112 5.79 0.88 -19.28
CA ARG A 112 6.94 0.19 -19.86
C ARG A 112 7.07 0.53 -21.34
N GLY A 113 8.14 1.24 -21.69
CA GLY A 113 8.44 1.62 -23.07
C GLY A 113 7.83 2.94 -23.51
N ILE A 114 7.10 3.62 -22.61
CA ILE A 114 6.63 4.99 -22.85
C ILE A 114 7.75 5.94 -22.43
N SER A 115 8.30 6.68 -23.40
CA SER A 115 9.26 7.74 -23.08
C SER A 115 8.51 8.96 -22.57
N HIS A 116 8.61 9.25 -21.27
CA HIS A 116 8.09 10.50 -20.69
C HIS A 116 8.95 11.73 -20.99
N ALA A 117 10.04 11.55 -21.75
CA ALA A 117 10.84 12.66 -22.22
C ALA A 117 9.94 13.56 -23.07
N MET A 118 9.80 14.82 -22.65
CA MET A 118 9.12 15.82 -23.46
C MET A 118 9.81 15.83 -24.83
N PRO A 119 9.10 15.58 -25.94
CA PRO A 119 9.72 15.67 -27.25
C PRO A 119 10.36 17.05 -27.34
N PRO A 120 11.59 17.17 -27.88
CA PRO A 120 12.19 18.47 -28.09
C PRO A 120 11.18 19.34 -28.82
N ARG A 121 10.93 20.56 -28.32
CA ARG A 121 9.99 21.48 -28.95
C ARG A 121 10.43 21.65 -30.39
N LEU A 122 9.73 20.96 -31.30
CA LEU A 122 9.96 21.10 -32.72
C LEU A 122 9.68 22.56 -33.07
N SER A 123 10.50 23.10 -33.96
CA SER A 123 10.48 24.48 -34.43
C SER A 123 9.06 25.01 -34.58
N VAL A 124 8.82 26.26 -34.14
CA VAL A 124 7.50 26.92 -34.19
C VAL A 124 6.90 26.79 -35.59
N SER A 125 5.94 25.88 -35.74
CA SER A 125 5.19 25.74 -37.00
C SER A 125 4.44 27.05 -37.24
N HIS A 126 4.53 27.59 -38.46
CA HIS A 126 3.81 28.82 -38.83
C HIS A 126 2.34 28.55 -39.16
N ASP A 127 1.92 27.28 -39.17
CA ASP A 127 0.54 26.89 -39.36
C ASP A 127 -0.26 27.07 -38.04
N PRO A 128 -1.36 27.86 -38.06
CA PRO A 128 -2.20 28.08 -36.86
C PRO A 128 -2.84 26.77 -36.36
N GLN A 129 -3.19 25.84 -37.25
CA GLN A 129 -3.80 24.57 -36.86
C GLN A 129 -2.80 23.69 -36.08
N SER A 130 -1.57 23.58 -36.59
CA SER A 130 -0.48 22.89 -35.89
C SER A 130 -0.19 23.49 -34.51
N THR A 131 -0.23 24.82 -34.38
CA THR A 131 -0.01 25.51 -33.11
C THR A 131 -1.06 25.14 -32.06
N GLU A 132 -2.33 25.06 -32.47
CA GLU A 132 -3.42 24.69 -31.57
C GLU A 132 -3.33 23.21 -31.13
N LEU A 133 -2.93 22.32 -32.03
CA LEU A 133 -2.67 20.91 -31.69
C LEU A 133 -1.55 20.76 -30.66
N TYR A 134 -0.46 21.53 -30.79
CA TYR A 134 0.60 21.55 -29.78
C TYR A 134 0.10 22.10 -28.44
N ARG A 135 -0.74 23.14 -28.43
CA ARG A 135 -1.35 23.67 -27.21
C ARG A 135 -2.20 22.64 -26.49
N ILE A 136 -3.01 21.87 -27.22
CA ILE A 136 -3.84 20.79 -26.66
C ILE A 136 -2.95 19.66 -26.13
N ALA A 137 -1.90 19.27 -26.88
CA ALA A 137 -0.97 18.23 -26.45
C ALA A 137 -0.23 18.62 -25.15
N ASP A 138 0.22 19.87 -25.03
CA ASP A 138 0.86 20.40 -23.82
C ASP A 138 -0.09 20.37 -22.61
N LYS A 139 -1.36 20.76 -22.80
CA LYS A 139 -2.40 20.67 -21.76
C LYS A 139 -2.60 19.23 -21.30
N ASN A 140 -2.79 18.29 -22.23
CA ASN A 140 -3.00 16.88 -21.91
C ASN A 140 -1.78 16.26 -21.19
N LEU A 141 -0.57 16.65 -21.58
CA LEU A 141 0.66 16.21 -20.92
C LEU A 141 0.75 16.74 -19.48
N ALA A 142 0.36 18.00 -19.25
CA ALA A 142 0.33 18.59 -17.91
C ALA A 142 -0.69 17.87 -17.01
N GLU A 143 -1.90 17.60 -17.51
CA GLU A 143 -2.93 16.85 -16.79
C GLU A 143 -2.46 15.43 -16.46
N TYR A 144 -1.89 14.72 -17.44
CA TYR A 144 -1.31 13.39 -17.20
C TYR A 144 -0.26 13.42 -16.08
N ARG A 145 0.70 14.37 -16.13
CA ARG A 145 1.73 14.51 -15.09
C ARG A 145 1.14 14.79 -13.73
N GLN A 146 0.11 15.62 -13.66
CA GLN A 146 -0.59 15.91 -12.42
C GLN A 146 -1.23 14.63 -11.85
N HIS A 147 -1.96 13.87 -12.65
CA HIS A 147 -2.57 12.60 -12.21
C HIS A 147 -1.54 11.57 -11.79
N TYR A 148 -0.49 11.39 -12.58
CA TYR A 148 0.61 10.48 -12.25
C TYR A 148 1.27 10.86 -10.92
N SER A 149 1.57 12.15 -10.72
CA SER A 149 2.19 12.64 -9.48
C SER A 149 1.30 12.42 -8.26
N ALA A 150 -0.01 12.58 -8.40
CA ALA A 150 -0.98 12.32 -7.33
C ALA A 150 -1.01 10.84 -6.93
N VAL A 151 -1.01 9.93 -7.91
CA VAL A 151 -0.97 8.48 -7.63
C VAL A 151 0.35 8.10 -6.95
N MET A 152 1.48 8.62 -7.43
CA MET A 152 2.79 8.34 -6.84
C MET A 152 2.94 8.94 -5.44
N ALA A 153 2.30 10.08 -5.15
CA ALA A 153 2.27 10.65 -3.81
C ALA A 153 1.64 9.67 -2.80
N GLY A 154 0.59 8.94 -3.20
CA GLY A 154 -0.01 7.92 -2.34
C GLY A 154 0.91 6.74 -2.03
N VAL A 155 1.71 6.31 -3.01
CA VAL A 155 2.76 5.29 -2.80
C VAL A 155 3.79 5.79 -1.78
N GLN A 156 4.28 7.02 -1.96
CA GLN A 156 5.26 7.63 -1.05
C GLN A 156 4.69 7.85 0.36
N GLN A 157 3.41 8.18 0.48
CA GLN A 157 2.74 8.35 1.77
C GLN A 157 2.66 7.02 2.53
N ALA A 158 2.30 5.91 1.86
CA ALA A 158 2.29 4.59 2.49
C ALA A 158 3.69 4.17 2.98
N GLU A 159 4.73 4.50 2.21
CA GLU A 159 6.12 4.29 2.63
C GLU A 159 6.50 5.12 3.85
N ALA A 160 6.17 6.42 3.84
CA ALA A 160 6.44 7.30 4.97
C ALA A 160 5.74 6.83 6.25
N GLN A 161 4.47 6.42 6.16
CA GLN A 161 3.72 5.89 7.30
C GLN A 161 4.32 4.60 7.86
N ALA A 162 4.86 3.73 6.99
CA ALA A 162 5.59 2.55 7.43
C ALA A 162 6.91 2.91 8.16
N GLU A 163 7.63 3.95 7.72
CA GLU A 163 8.80 4.46 8.44
C GLU A 163 8.43 5.03 9.82
N VAL A 164 7.38 5.87 9.88
CA VAL A 164 6.88 6.40 11.15
C VAL A 164 6.53 5.25 12.09
N PHE A 165 5.74 4.28 11.62
CA PHE A 165 5.38 3.10 12.41
C PHE A 165 6.60 2.36 12.99
N LYS A 166 7.62 2.10 12.18
CA LYS A 166 8.87 1.44 12.64
C LYS A 166 9.52 2.22 13.78
N THR A 167 9.71 3.52 13.58
CA THR A 167 10.37 4.39 14.58
C THR A 167 9.55 4.52 15.87
N THR A 168 8.21 4.58 15.78
CA THR A 168 7.33 4.59 16.94
C THR A 168 7.46 3.30 17.74
N VAL A 169 7.43 2.13 17.07
CA VAL A 169 7.61 0.82 17.72
C VAL A 169 8.98 0.72 18.41
N ASP A 170 10.05 1.17 17.76
CA ASP A 170 11.38 1.16 18.34
C ASP A 170 11.51 2.08 19.55
N THR A 171 10.94 3.27 19.47
CA THR A 171 10.93 4.23 20.57
C THR A 171 10.24 3.62 21.78
N LEU A 172 9.04 3.05 21.58
CA LEU A 172 8.32 2.33 22.64
C LEU A 172 9.14 1.18 23.22
N ARG A 173 9.75 0.36 22.35
CA ARG A 173 10.60 -0.77 22.77
C ARG A 173 11.76 -0.31 23.65
N ILE A 174 12.48 0.73 23.24
CA ILE A 174 13.63 1.27 24.00
C ILE A 174 13.17 1.82 25.35
N ARG A 175 12.05 2.55 25.40
CA ARG A 175 11.51 3.07 26.67
C ARG A 175 11.10 1.96 27.63
N LEU A 176 10.45 0.91 27.13
CA LEU A 176 10.09 -0.25 27.94
C LEU A 176 11.32 -1.00 28.48
N LEU A 177 12.37 -1.14 27.67
CA LEU A 177 13.65 -1.69 28.12
C LEU A 177 14.30 -0.81 29.19
N GLY A 178 14.29 0.51 29.00
CA GLY A 178 14.80 1.49 29.96
C GLY A 178 14.12 1.36 31.32
N MET A 179 12.79 1.28 31.34
CA MET A 179 12.02 1.09 32.58
C MET A 179 12.40 -0.20 33.30
N ARG A 180 12.59 -1.29 32.55
CA ARG A 180 12.97 -2.59 33.13
C ARG A 180 14.38 -2.54 33.75
N LEU A 181 15.32 -1.87 33.10
CA LEU A 181 16.72 -1.83 33.52
C LEU A 181 17.00 -0.78 34.60
N ALA A 182 16.18 0.27 34.72
CA ALA A 182 16.42 1.41 35.60
C ALA A 182 16.38 1.10 37.12
N GLY A 183 15.98 -0.09 37.54
CA GLY A 183 16.28 -0.67 38.86
C GLY A 183 15.69 -0.01 40.12
N ARG A 184 15.62 1.33 40.24
CA ARG A 184 15.36 2.01 41.52
C ARG A 184 14.64 3.37 41.50
N SER A 185 14.38 4.00 40.35
CA SER A 185 13.55 5.23 40.29
C SER A 185 12.42 5.14 39.24
N PRO A 186 11.45 4.22 39.43
CA PRO A 186 10.40 3.96 38.44
C PRO A 186 9.42 5.12 38.24
N GLN A 187 9.35 6.10 39.14
CA GLN A 187 8.34 7.17 39.09
C GLN A 187 8.60 8.16 37.95
N MET A 188 9.84 8.68 37.79
CA MET A 188 10.17 9.57 36.68
C MET A 188 10.20 8.83 35.33
N ALA A 189 10.73 7.60 35.31
CA ALA A 189 10.71 6.74 34.12
C ALA A 189 9.29 6.35 33.68
N SER A 190 8.34 6.26 34.62
CA SER A 190 6.93 5.99 34.30
C SER A 190 6.23 7.20 33.70
N ALA A 191 6.48 8.42 34.18
CA ALA A 191 5.87 9.62 33.61
C ALA A 191 6.30 9.83 32.15
N GLU A 192 7.60 9.75 31.87
CA GLU A 192 8.12 9.83 30.49
C GLU A 192 7.57 8.73 29.58
N LEU A 193 7.38 7.52 30.11
CA LEU A 193 6.76 6.43 29.37
C LEU A 193 5.32 6.77 29.01
N LEU A 194 4.51 7.23 29.96
CA LEU A 194 3.11 7.57 29.71
C LEU A 194 3.01 8.69 28.66
N THR A 195 3.88 9.69 28.71
CA THR A 195 3.97 10.72 27.66
C THR A 195 4.32 10.10 26.30
N THR A 196 5.34 9.24 26.25
CA THR A 196 5.73 8.55 25.00
C THR A 196 4.60 7.65 24.49
N LEU A 197 3.86 7.01 25.38
CA LEU A 197 2.75 6.12 25.04
C LEU A 197 1.57 6.91 24.48
N ALA A 198 1.24 8.06 25.08
CA ALA A 198 0.22 8.97 24.56
C ALA A 198 0.60 9.52 23.18
N GLU A 199 1.86 9.94 23.02
CA GLU A 199 2.38 10.39 21.72
C GLU A 199 2.33 9.27 20.67
N ALA A 200 2.77 8.06 21.02
CA ALA A 200 2.74 6.92 20.13
C ALA A 200 1.31 6.53 19.73
N LYS A 201 0.34 6.59 20.65
CA LYS A 201 -1.08 6.38 20.35
C LYS A 201 -1.59 7.41 19.34
N LEU A 202 -1.25 8.69 19.53
CA LEU A 202 -1.62 9.76 18.61
C LEU A 202 -1.00 9.53 17.22
N GLN A 203 0.28 9.17 17.16
CA GLN A 203 0.95 8.82 15.91
C GLN A 203 0.30 7.62 15.20
N MET A 204 -0.08 6.57 15.93
CA MET A 204 -0.79 5.40 15.37
C MET A 204 -2.18 5.76 14.85
N GLN A 205 -2.91 6.62 15.56
CA GLN A 205 -4.21 7.13 15.09
C GLN A 205 -4.06 7.99 13.84
N ALA A 206 -3.04 8.85 13.80
CA ALA A 206 -2.72 9.67 12.63
C ALA A 206 -2.37 8.79 11.42
N ILE A 207 -1.61 7.71 11.61
CA ILE A 207 -1.34 6.73 10.55
C ILE A 207 -2.65 6.12 10.03
N ASN A 208 -3.51 5.62 10.92
CA ASN A 208 -4.77 4.99 10.50
C ASN A 208 -5.68 5.99 9.76
N SER A 209 -5.86 7.21 10.29
CA SER A 209 -6.67 8.25 9.64
C SER A 209 -6.13 8.62 8.26
N ALA A 210 -4.81 8.84 8.16
CA ALA A 210 -4.18 9.19 6.89
C ALA A 210 -4.20 8.03 5.87
N LEU A 211 -4.30 6.78 6.34
CA LEU A 211 -4.48 5.60 5.50
C LEU A 211 -5.91 5.45 4.98
N ASP A 212 -6.89 5.83 5.79
CA ASP A 212 -8.31 5.84 5.40
C ASP A 212 -8.59 6.96 4.39
N GLU A 213 -7.99 8.14 4.55
CA GLU A 213 -8.12 9.26 3.60
C GLU A 213 -7.53 8.93 2.22
N LEU A 214 -6.47 8.11 2.17
CA LEU A 214 -5.82 7.71 0.93
C LEU A 214 -6.77 6.91 0.02
N ASP A 215 -7.76 6.21 0.57
CA ASP A 215 -8.76 5.47 -0.21
C ASP A 215 -9.80 6.37 -0.91
N LEU A 216 -9.96 7.62 -0.49
CA LEU A 216 -11.04 8.50 -0.97
C LEU A 216 -10.58 9.52 -2.04
N GLY A 217 -9.27 9.63 -2.30
CA GLY A 217 -8.69 10.71 -3.11
C GLY A 217 -8.58 10.50 -4.63
N LEU A 218 -8.95 9.34 -5.18
CA LEU A 218 -8.53 8.95 -6.54
C LEU A 218 -9.44 9.36 -7.71
N TYR A 219 -10.53 10.13 -7.50
CA TYR A 219 -11.39 10.55 -8.62
C TYR A 219 -11.81 12.03 -8.55
N PRO A 220 -11.28 12.90 -9.44
CA PRO A 220 -11.96 14.16 -9.75
C PRO A 220 -13.27 13.84 -10.49
N LYS A 221 -14.41 14.28 -9.94
CA LYS A 221 -15.77 13.99 -10.44
C LYS A 221 -16.19 14.77 -11.69
N THR A 222 -15.29 15.46 -12.38
CA THR A 222 -15.69 16.35 -13.48
C THR A 222 -14.62 16.37 -14.57
N ILE A 223 -14.76 15.47 -15.54
CA ILE A 223 -14.26 15.70 -16.89
C ILE A 223 -15.48 16.15 -17.69
N GLU A 224 -15.75 17.45 -17.69
CA GLU A 224 -16.72 18.05 -18.60
C GLU A 224 -16.06 18.11 -19.98
N VAL A 225 -16.32 17.09 -20.79
CA VAL A 225 -15.87 17.02 -22.18
C VAL A 225 -16.64 18.07 -22.96
N VAL A 226 -16.03 19.24 -23.19
CA VAL A 226 -16.52 20.20 -24.18
C VAL A 226 -16.23 19.63 -25.56
N SER A 227 -17.26 19.09 -26.22
CA SER A 227 -17.21 18.77 -27.65
C SER A 227 -16.88 20.04 -28.44
N PRO A 228 -15.88 20.03 -29.34
CA PRO A 228 -15.70 21.14 -30.27
C PRO A 228 -16.92 21.14 -31.19
N THR A 229 -17.70 22.22 -31.13
CA THR A 229 -18.74 22.53 -32.11
C THR A 229 -18.08 22.52 -33.49
N ALA A 230 -18.44 21.52 -34.30
CA ALA A 230 -18.14 21.52 -35.72
C ALA A 230 -18.67 22.84 -36.30
N GLY A 231 -17.81 23.49 -37.09
CA GLY A 231 -18.11 24.76 -37.73
C GLY A 231 -19.47 24.73 -38.43
N SER A 232 -20.18 25.83 -38.24
CA SER A 232 -21.32 26.28 -39.02
C SER A 232 -21.05 26.15 -40.53
N GLU A 233 -21.54 25.09 -41.16
CA GLU A 233 -21.87 25.06 -42.58
C GLU A 233 -23.38 25.26 -42.73
N SER A 234 -23.80 26.53 -42.66
CA SER A 234 -25.14 26.94 -43.05
C SER A 234 -25.09 28.36 -43.61
N ASP A 235 -24.38 28.52 -44.74
CA ASP A 235 -24.44 29.71 -45.60
C ASP A 235 -24.34 29.26 -47.08
N GLN A 236 -25.26 28.41 -47.51
CA GLN A 236 -25.60 28.18 -48.92
C GLN A 236 -27.13 28.28 -49.08
N ALA A 237 -27.68 29.48 -48.92
CA ALA A 237 -29.08 29.73 -49.24
C ALA A 237 -29.36 31.24 -49.47
N ASN A 238 -28.59 31.92 -50.33
CA ASN A 238 -29.08 33.12 -51.01
C ASN A 238 -28.13 33.64 -52.10
N ASP A 239 -28.08 32.98 -53.27
CA ASP A 239 -27.67 33.69 -54.49
C ASP A 239 -28.14 32.98 -55.77
N LEU A 240 -29.46 32.89 -55.95
CA LEU A 240 -30.06 32.62 -57.26
C LEU A 240 -31.27 33.52 -57.43
N GLY A 241 -31.02 34.76 -57.83
CA GLY A 241 -32.09 35.66 -58.25
C GLY A 241 -31.68 37.10 -58.42
N GLN A 242 -30.82 37.40 -59.41
CA GLN A 242 -30.92 38.58 -60.26
C GLN A 242 -29.78 38.64 -61.29
N SER A 243 -30.05 38.18 -62.51
CA SER A 243 -29.50 38.82 -63.71
C SER A 243 -30.38 38.53 -64.93
N SER A 244 -30.88 39.62 -65.52
CA SER A 244 -31.55 39.76 -66.83
C SER A 244 -33.05 39.50 -66.88
#